data_AF-A0A2D7QT10-F1
#
_entry.id   AF-A0A2D7QT10-F1
#
_cell.length_a   1.000
_cell.length_b   1.000
_cell.length_c   1.000
_cell.angle_alpha   90.00
_cell.angle_beta   90.00
_cell.angle_gamma   90.00
#
_symmetry.space_group_name_H-M   'P 1'
#
loop_
_entity.id
_entity.type
_entity.pdbx_description
1 polymer ?
#
loop_
_entity_poly.entity_id
_entity_poly.type
_entity_poly.pdbx_seq_one_letter_code
_entity_poly.pdbx_strand_id
1 'polypeptide(L)'
;MSVAQTAGADLVCVCDLQESVAQNTARELGCDWTTSYDDMVDRGDIEVIGIYTSSGTHVDFASKAISRGKHVFLTKPMDISLEKCNQLIESAKKANLVLAIDFVCRYRKIDHQVHQAITTGLIGKVILADLRMKWYRSESYYQGGWPPGWRSRSRTEGGSAANQGVHSID
;
A
#
# COMPACT_ATOMS: atom_id res chain seq x y z
N MET A 1 -3.55 -3.18 -14.24
CA MET A 1 -2.29 -3.03 -14.99
C MET A 1 -1.16 -3.08 -13.98
N SER A 2 -0.11 -3.86 -14.22
CA SER A 2 1.10 -3.83 -13.38
C SER A 2 1.93 -2.58 -13.71
N VAL A 3 2.88 -2.21 -12.83
CA VAL A 3 3.84 -1.13 -13.13
C VAL A 3 4.56 -1.40 -14.46
N ALA A 4 4.96 -2.64 -14.71
CA ALA A 4 5.58 -3.09 -15.96
C ALA A 4 4.72 -2.91 -17.23
N GLN A 5 3.44 -2.55 -17.08
CA GLN A 5 2.50 -2.30 -18.19
C GLN A 5 1.98 -0.85 -18.20
N THR A 6 2.52 0.03 -17.36
CA THR A 6 2.04 1.39 -17.20
C THR A 6 2.88 2.33 -18.06
N ALA A 7 2.25 2.99 -19.03
CA ALA A 7 2.95 3.93 -19.91
C ALA A 7 3.58 5.07 -19.10
N GLY A 8 4.87 5.34 -19.33
CA GLY A 8 5.63 6.36 -18.61
C GLY A 8 6.18 5.92 -17.25
N ALA A 9 6.15 4.62 -16.94
CA ALA A 9 6.79 4.06 -15.76
C ALA A 9 7.57 2.80 -16.12
N ASP A 10 8.79 2.68 -15.57
CA ASP A 10 9.66 1.52 -15.71
C ASP A 10 9.84 0.84 -14.35
N LEU A 11 9.60 -0.47 -14.28
CA LEU A 11 9.92 -1.25 -13.09
C LEU A 11 11.40 -1.66 -13.17
N VAL A 12 12.25 -0.99 -12.39
CA VAL A 12 13.71 -1.19 -12.46
C VAL A 12 14.25 -2.20 -11.46
N CYS A 13 13.61 -2.36 -10.29
CA CYS A 13 14.08 -3.26 -9.24
C CYS A 13 12.93 -3.75 -8.35
N VAL A 14 13.02 -4.98 -7.87
CA VAL A 14 12.21 -5.51 -6.76
C VAL A 14 13.07 -5.84 -5.55
N CYS A 15 12.51 -5.74 -4.35
CA CYS A 15 13.20 -6.08 -3.10
C CYS A 15 12.32 -6.96 -2.23
N ASP A 16 12.86 -8.09 -1.79
CA ASP A 16 12.25 -8.96 -0.79
C ASP A 16 13.35 -9.56 0.11
N LEU A 17 13.05 -9.75 1.40
CA LEU A 17 13.98 -10.40 2.33
C LEU A 17 14.24 -11.87 1.95
N GLN A 18 13.29 -12.50 1.25
CA GLN A 18 13.41 -13.84 0.72
C GLN A 18 13.99 -13.78 -0.69
N GLU A 19 15.27 -14.12 -0.83
CA GLU A 19 16.01 -14.08 -2.10
C GLU A 19 15.28 -14.80 -3.24
N SER A 20 14.71 -15.97 -2.97
CA SER A 20 13.97 -16.74 -3.98
C SER A 20 12.71 -16.02 -4.49
N VAL A 21 12.02 -15.26 -3.62
CA VAL A 21 10.88 -14.43 -3.99
C VAL A 21 11.37 -13.27 -4.86
N ALA A 22 12.40 -12.55 -4.41
CA ALA A 22 12.97 -11.43 -5.15
C ALA A 22 13.43 -11.85 -6.57
N GLN A 23 14.18 -12.95 -6.68
CA GLN A 23 14.67 -13.48 -7.96
C GLN A 23 13.54 -13.92 -8.89
N ASN A 24 12.55 -14.64 -8.39
CA ASN A 24 11.44 -15.13 -9.22
C ASN A 24 10.59 -13.97 -9.72
N THR A 25 10.25 -13.01 -8.85
CA THR A 25 9.50 -11.82 -9.25
C THR A 25 10.28 -10.96 -10.26
N ALA A 26 11.58 -10.74 -10.05
CA ALA A 26 12.42 -10.03 -11.02
C ALA A 26 12.47 -10.73 -12.38
N ARG A 27 12.59 -12.07 -12.41
CA ARG A 27 12.55 -12.84 -13.65
C ARG A 27 11.22 -12.70 -14.37
N GLU A 28 10.11 -12.77 -13.65
CA GLU A 28 8.76 -12.64 -14.21
C GLU A 28 8.49 -11.24 -14.76
N LEU A 29 9.03 -10.21 -14.10
CA LEU A 29 8.76 -8.81 -14.44
C LEU A 29 9.87 -8.16 -15.29
N GLY A 30 11.00 -8.83 -15.49
CA GLY A 30 12.10 -8.38 -16.34
C GLY A 30 12.90 -7.21 -15.74
N CYS A 31 13.21 -7.24 -14.45
CA CYS A 31 13.91 -6.16 -13.74
C CYS A 31 15.03 -6.68 -12.82
N ASP A 32 15.76 -5.78 -12.16
CA ASP A 32 16.75 -6.16 -11.14
C ASP A 32 16.07 -6.67 -9.86
N TRP A 33 16.85 -7.31 -8.99
CA TRP A 33 16.41 -7.67 -7.64
C TRP A 33 17.50 -7.40 -6.60
N THR A 34 17.08 -7.23 -5.36
CA THR A 34 17.96 -7.21 -4.18
C THR A 34 17.23 -7.75 -2.95
N THR A 35 18.00 -8.12 -1.92
CA THR A 35 17.49 -8.43 -0.58
C THR A 35 17.73 -7.30 0.43
N SER A 36 18.47 -6.25 0.02
CA SER A 36 18.74 -5.07 0.84
C SER A 36 17.86 -3.90 0.40
N TYR A 37 16.93 -3.52 1.26
CA TYR A 37 16.09 -2.34 1.02
C TYR A 37 16.92 -1.05 0.99
N ASP A 38 17.93 -0.92 1.87
CA ASP A 38 18.76 0.28 1.91
C ASP A 38 19.57 0.40 0.60
N ASP A 39 20.12 -0.70 0.06
CA ASP A 39 20.80 -0.70 -1.25
C ASP A 39 19.84 -0.28 -2.37
N MET A 40 18.60 -0.77 -2.36
CA MET A 40 17.59 -0.38 -3.35
C MET A 40 17.27 1.11 -3.27
N VAL A 41 17.05 1.65 -2.06
CA VAL A 41 16.61 3.04 -1.89
C VAL A 41 17.72 4.02 -2.25
N ASP A 42 18.99 3.65 -2.06
CA ASP A 42 20.14 4.48 -2.40
C ASP A 42 20.46 4.49 -3.92
N ARG A 43 19.78 3.68 -4.73
CA ARG A 43 19.94 3.69 -6.18
C ARG A 43 19.52 5.02 -6.80
N GLY A 44 20.37 5.55 -7.69
CA GLY A 44 20.12 6.81 -8.39
C GLY A 44 19.09 6.74 -9.53
N ASP A 45 18.79 5.53 -10.02
CA ASP A 45 17.84 5.27 -11.12
C ASP A 45 16.41 4.98 -10.64
N ILE A 46 16.15 5.09 -9.34
CA ILE A 46 14.81 4.90 -8.73
C ILE A 46 14.26 6.25 -8.28
N GLU A 47 13.11 6.64 -8.82
CA GLU A 47 12.40 7.89 -8.44
C GLU A 47 11.25 7.63 -7.47
N VAL A 48 10.59 6.48 -7.59
CA VAL A 48 9.39 6.11 -6.83
C VAL A 48 9.59 4.72 -6.21
N ILE A 49 9.23 4.56 -4.94
CA ILE A 49 9.25 3.27 -4.24
C ILE A 49 7.83 2.81 -3.90
N GLY A 50 7.49 1.63 -4.40
CA GLY A 50 6.30 0.88 -4.02
C GLY A 50 6.53 0.06 -2.74
N ILE A 51 5.67 0.18 -1.73
CA ILE A 51 5.80 -0.56 -0.46
C ILE A 51 4.58 -1.47 -0.28
N TYR A 52 4.82 -2.78 -0.35
CA TYR A 52 3.83 -3.85 -0.26
C TYR A 52 4.18 -4.88 0.84
N THR A 53 4.90 -4.44 1.87
CA THR A 53 5.31 -5.29 2.99
C THR A 53 4.13 -5.58 3.94
N SER A 54 4.37 -6.28 5.06
CA SER A 54 3.34 -6.45 6.08
C SER A 54 2.98 -5.14 6.75
N SER A 55 1.70 -4.95 7.07
CA SER A 55 1.22 -3.80 7.83
C SER A 55 1.98 -3.62 9.15
N GLY A 56 2.16 -2.37 9.57
CA GLY A 56 2.98 -1.97 10.72
C GLY A 56 4.47 -1.77 10.41
N THR A 57 4.91 -2.12 9.20
CA THR A 57 6.27 -1.80 8.69
C THR A 57 6.27 -0.70 7.63
N HIS A 58 5.10 -0.37 7.09
CA HIS A 58 4.95 0.51 5.95
C HIS A 58 5.55 1.90 6.19
N VAL A 59 5.22 2.54 7.31
CA VAL A 59 5.74 3.89 7.62
C VAL A 59 7.24 3.87 7.83
N ASP A 60 7.79 2.82 8.41
CA ASP A 60 9.22 2.73 8.69
C ASP A 60 10.02 2.66 7.36
N PHE A 61 9.56 1.86 6.40
CA PHE A 61 10.14 1.82 5.05
C PHE A 61 9.88 3.12 4.26
N ALA A 62 8.67 3.65 4.30
CA ALA A 62 8.34 4.89 3.59
C ALA A 62 9.14 6.09 4.11
N SER A 63 9.37 6.17 5.42
CA SER A 63 10.18 7.22 6.02
C SER A 63 11.61 7.18 5.49
N LYS A 64 12.19 5.97 5.36
CA LYS A 64 13.52 5.75 4.77
C LYS A 64 13.60 6.16 3.29
N ALA A 65 12.55 5.92 2.52
CA ALA A 65 12.45 6.34 1.13
C ALA A 65 12.36 7.88 1.00
N ILE A 66 11.46 8.49 1.77
CA ILE A 66 11.27 9.95 1.78
C ILE A 66 12.52 10.68 2.24
N SER A 67 13.23 10.16 3.26
CA SER A 67 14.48 10.77 3.73
C SER A 67 15.60 10.74 2.69
N ARG A 68 15.48 9.92 1.64
CA ARG A 68 16.41 9.80 0.52
C ARG A 68 15.87 10.41 -0.78
N GLY A 69 14.84 11.26 -0.67
CA GLY A 69 14.32 12.00 -1.81
C GLY A 69 13.42 11.19 -2.74
N LYS A 70 12.91 10.03 -2.31
CA LYS A 70 12.08 9.15 -3.16
C LYS A 70 10.60 9.41 -2.95
N HIS A 71 9.84 9.48 -4.04
CA HIS A 71 8.38 9.42 -3.97
C HIS A 71 7.95 8.04 -3.45
N VAL A 72 6.80 7.97 -2.78
CA VAL A 72 6.32 6.72 -2.16
C VAL A 72 4.90 6.40 -2.62
N PHE A 73 4.71 5.16 -3.06
CA PHE A 73 3.41 4.54 -3.27
C PHE A 73 3.25 3.38 -2.28
N LEU A 74 2.34 3.48 -1.33
CA LEU A 74 2.27 2.60 -0.17
C LEU A 74 0.94 1.84 -0.12
N THR A 75 0.96 0.54 0.14
CA THR A 75 -0.27 -0.25 0.25
C THR A 75 -1.07 0.11 1.51
N LYS A 76 -2.40 0.08 1.41
CA LYS A 76 -3.27 0.18 2.59
C LYS A 76 -3.11 -1.01 3.56
N PRO A 77 -3.42 -0.83 4.86
CA PRO A 77 -3.57 0.46 5.53
C PRO A 77 -2.21 1.18 5.59
N MET A 78 -2.24 2.53 5.68
CA MET A 78 -1.00 3.31 5.72
C MET A 78 -0.08 2.86 6.85
N ASP A 79 -0.62 2.72 8.05
CA ASP A 79 -0.06 2.01 9.19
C ASP A 79 -1.21 1.70 10.17
N ILE A 80 -0.91 0.99 11.25
CA ILE A 80 -1.85 0.80 12.36
C ILE A 80 -1.68 1.86 13.46
N SER A 81 -0.69 2.77 13.32
CA SER A 81 -0.48 3.92 14.20
C SER A 81 -0.77 5.24 13.49
N LEU A 82 -1.78 5.96 13.98
CA LEU A 82 -2.13 7.29 13.47
C LEU A 82 -0.97 8.29 13.63
N GLU A 83 -0.22 8.19 14.73
CA GLU A 83 0.94 9.05 14.98
C GLU A 83 2.02 8.85 13.91
N LYS A 84 2.35 7.58 13.59
CA LYS A 84 3.28 7.24 12.51
C LYS A 84 2.80 7.78 11.16
N CYS A 85 1.51 7.62 10.85
CA CYS A 85 0.92 8.14 9.62
C CYS A 85 1.10 9.67 9.51
N ASN A 86 0.78 10.41 10.58
CA ASN A 86 0.91 11.87 10.60
C ASN A 86 2.37 12.32 10.41
N GLN A 87 3.32 11.66 11.08
CA GLN A 87 4.75 11.96 10.94
C GLN A 87 5.24 11.75 9.49
N LEU A 88 4.79 10.68 8.84
CA LEU A 88 5.15 10.39 7.45
C LEU A 88 4.55 11.42 6.48
N ILE A 89 3.28 11.80 6.67
CA ILE A 89 2.60 12.84 5.87
C ILE A 89 3.37 14.16 5.94
N GLU A 90 3.74 14.60 7.16
CA GLU A 90 4.48 15.85 7.33
C GLU A 90 5.89 15.77 6.75
N SER A 91 6.54 14.61 6.83
CA SER A 91 7.86 14.39 6.22
C SER A 91 7.79 14.47 4.69
N ALA A 92 6.77 13.85 4.07
CA ALA A 92 6.53 13.92 2.63
C ALA A 92 6.31 15.37 2.16
N LYS A 93 5.45 16.11 2.86
CA LYS A 93 5.17 17.51 2.56
C LYS A 93 6.41 18.38 2.65
N LYS A 94 7.21 18.24 3.72
CA LYS A 94 8.44 19.01 3.91
C LYS A 94 9.49 18.74 2.83
N ALA A 95 9.57 17.48 2.38
CA ALA A 95 10.48 17.08 1.31
C ALA A 95 9.94 17.42 -0.10
N ASN A 96 8.72 17.95 -0.21
CA ASN A 96 8.01 18.15 -1.49
C ASN A 96 7.92 16.87 -2.34
N LEU A 97 7.66 15.73 -1.67
CA LEU A 97 7.54 14.42 -2.29
C LEU A 97 6.09 13.95 -2.31
N VAL A 98 5.75 13.18 -3.33
CA VAL A 98 4.43 12.53 -3.43
C VAL A 98 4.42 11.31 -2.53
N LEU A 99 3.42 11.25 -1.66
CA LEU A 99 3.06 10.08 -0.86
C LEU A 99 1.63 9.68 -1.25
N ALA A 100 1.49 8.53 -1.90
CA ALA A 100 0.20 7.99 -2.34
C ALA A 100 -0.09 6.66 -1.64
N ILE A 101 -1.36 6.44 -1.29
CA ILE A 101 -1.82 5.21 -0.65
C ILE A 101 -2.71 4.42 -1.62
N ASP A 102 -2.45 3.13 -1.78
CA ASP A 102 -3.25 2.23 -2.61
C ASP A 102 -4.58 1.90 -1.95
N PHE A 103 -5.60 2.66 -2.35
CA PHE A 103 -7.01 2.31 -2.15
C PHE A 103 -7.68 1.98 -3.47
N VAL A 104 -7.57 0.71 -3.88
CA VAL A 104 -8.11 0.23 -5.17
C VAL A 104 -9.57 0.63 -5.44
N CYS A 105 -10.42 0.73 -4.42
CA CYS A 105 -11.82 1.14 -4.57
C CYS A 105 -11.96 2.53 -5.18
N ARG A 106 -11.02 3.45 -4.92
CA ARG A 106 -10.98 4.79 -5.52
C ARG A 106 -10.73 4.79 -7.03
N TYR A 107 -10.44 3.63 -7.65
CA TYR A 107 -10.19 3.53 -9.09
C TYR A 107 -11.22 2.66 -9.82
N ARG A 108 -12.15 2.02 -9.11
CA ARG A 108 -13.16 1.18 -9.77
C ARG A 108 -14.26 2.07 -10.34
N LYS A 109 -14.69 1.75 -11.56
CA LYS A 109 -15.76 2.47 -12.26
C LYS A 109 -17.04 2.62 -11.42
N ILE A 110 -17.42 1.59 -10.68
CA ILE A 110 -18.64 1.61 -9.86
C ILE A 110 -18.56 2.64 -8.73
N ASP A 111 -17.42 2.76 -8.05
CA ASP A 111 -17.25 3.73 -6.96
C ASP A 111 -17.23 5.16 -7.50
N HIS A 112 -16.62 5.38 -8.68
CA HIS A 112 -16.73 6.65 -9.39
C HIS A 112 -18.18 7.02 -9.73
N GLN A 113 -18.97 6.06 -10.20
CA GLN A 113 -20.38 6.29 -10.52
C GLN A 113 -21.20 6.62 -9.28
N VAL A 114 -20.95 5.92 -8.16
CA VAL A 114 -21.59 6.21 -6.87
C VAL A 114 -21.19 7.60 -6.39
N HIS A 115 -19.90 7.94 -6.42
CA HIS A 115 -19.40 9.25 -6.05
C HIS A 115 -20.02 10.36 -6.91
N GLN A 116 -20.10 10.16 -8.24
CA GLN A 116 -20.74 11.10 -9.15
C GLN A 116 -22.22 11.26 -8.83
N ALA A 117 -22.97 10.16 -8.65
CA ALA A 117 -24.39 10.20 -8.34
C ALA A 117 -24.69 10.96 -7.04
N ILE A 118 -23.81 10.84 -6.03
CA ILE A 118 -23.90 11.59 -4.78
C ILE A 118 -23.57 13.07 -5.02
N THR A 119 -22.42 13.37 -5.62
CA THR A 119 -21.91 14.75 -5.76
C THR A 119 -22.72 15.60 -6.73
N THR A 120 -23.34 15.02 -7.75
CA THR A 120 -24.23 15.73 -8.67
C THR A 120 -25.68 15.82 -8.16
N GLY A 121 -25.98 15.22 -7.00
CA GLY A 121 -27.34 15.18 -6.45
C GLY A 121 -28.32 14.27 -7.22
N LEU A 122 -27.81 13.34 -8.05
CA LEU A 122 -28.64 12.45 -8.88
C LEU A 122 -29.60 11.59 -8.04
N ILE A 123 -29.16 11.17 -6.85
CA ILE A 123 -29.96 10.35 -5.91
C ILE A 123 -30.60 11.18 -4.79
N GLY A 124 -30.57 12.52 -4.91
CA GLY A 124 -31.05 13.44 -3.89
C GLY A 124 -30.16 13.45 -2.63
N LYS A 125 -30.74 13.82 -1.49
CA LYS A 125 -30.03 13.87 -0.21
C LYS A 125 -29.79 12.46 0.32
N VAL A 126 -28.53 12.09 0.53
CA VAL A 126 -28.16 10.85 1.22
C VAL A 126 -28.63 10.91 2.68
N ILE A 127 -29.38 9.90 3.11
CA ILE A 127 -29.92 9.80 4.48
C ILE A 127 -29.15 8.75 5.28
N LEU A 128 -28.77 7.65 4.64
CA LEU A 128 -28.12 6.51 5.28
C LEU A 128 -27.16 5.84 4.28
N ALA A 129 -26.00 5.43 4.78
CA ALA A 129 -25.12 4.46 4.14
C ALA A 129 -24.96 3.27 5.10
N ASP A 130 -25.07 2.05 4.56
CA ASP A 130 -24.86 0.81 5.32
C ASP A 130 -23.72 0.02 4.69
N LEU A 131 -22.82 -0.45 5.53
CA LEU A 131 -21.64 -1.18 5.11
C LEU A 131 -21.59 -2.55 5.76
N ARG A 132 -21.53 -3.60 4.93
CA ARG A 132 -21.53 -4.98 5.41
C ARG A 132 -20.38 -5.76 4.80
N MET A 133 -19.44 -6.17 5.63
CA MET A 133 -18.34 -7.04 5.25
C MET A 133 -18.43 -8.36 6.00
N LYS A 134 -19.06 -9.36 5.37
CA LYS A 134 -19.23 -10.72 5.92
C LYS A 134 -18.21 -11.67 5.29
N TRP A 135 -16.92 -11.38 5.48
CA TRP A 135 -15.84 -12.16 4.90
C TRP A 135 -15.32 -13.21 5.89
N TYR A 136 -15.18 -14.44 5.40
CA TYR A 136 -14.47 -15.49 6.13
C TYR A 136 -12.98 -15.48 5.77
N ARG A 137 -12.13 -15.73 6.77
CA ARG A 137 -10.70 -15.99 6.62
C ARG A 137 -10.35 -17.19 7.48
N SER A 138 -9.64 -18.15 6.91
CA SER A 138 -9.20 -19.36 7.61
C SER A 138 -8.05 -19.05 8.58
N GLU A 139 -7.77 -19.97 9.49
CA GLU A 139 -6.59 -19.87 10.38
C GLU A 139 -5.29 -19.76 9.58
N SER A 140 -5.17 -20.50 8.47
CA SER A 140 -4.00 -20.45 7.59
C SER A 140 -3.76 -19.06 6.98
N TYR A 141 -4.80 -18.26 6.76
CA TYR A 141 -4.64 -16.87 6.31
C TYR A 141 -3.94 -16.01 7.37
N TYR A 142 -4.34 -16.19 8.64
CA TYR A 142 -3.79 -15.42 9.76
C TYR A 142 -2.36 -15.84 10.09
N GLN A 143 -2.08 -17.15 10.07
CA GLN A 143 -0.76 -17.71 10.34
C GLN A 143 0.25 -17.52 9.18
N GLY A 144 -0.23 -17.29 7.96
CA GLY A 144 0.62 -17.07 6.79
C GLY A 144 1.21 -15.66 6.68
N GLY A 145 1.80 -15.39 5.51
CA GLY A 145 2.49 -14.12 5.22
C GLY A 145 3.91 -14.06 5.79
N TRP A 146 4.56 -12.91 5.61
CA TRP A 146 5.90 -12.66 6.14
C TRP A 146 5.93 -11.35 6.96
N PRO A 147 6.45 -11.37 8.21
CA PRO A 147 6.77 -12.58 8.97
C PRO A 147 5.50 -13.41 9.24
N PRO A 148 5.61 -14.74 9.41
CA PRO A 148 4.45 -15.58 9.70
C PRO A 148 3.65 -15.08 10.91
N GLY A 149 2.33 -15.08 10.78
CA GLY A 149 1.43 -14.64 11.84
C GLY A 149 1.33 -13.12 12.02
N TRP A 150 1.87 -12.29 11.09
CA TRP A 150 1.69 -10.84 11.17
C TRP A 150 0.22 -10.43 11.14
N ARG A 151 -0.65 -11.24 10.51
CA ARG A 151 -2.09 -10.99 10.48
C ARG A 151 -2.82 -11.36 11.77
N SER A 152 -2.21 -12.18 12.63
CA SER A 152 -2.80 -12.63 13.90
C SER A 152 -2.56 -11.68 15.08
N ARG A 153 -1.90 -10.55 14.86
CA ARG A 153 -1.47 -9.64 15.93
C ARG A 153 -2.08 -8.26 15.73
N SER A 154 -2.70 -7.73 16.78
CA SER A 154 -3.28 -6.38 16.78
C SER A 154 -2.27 -5.31 16.37
N ARG A 155 -1.03 -5.43 16.87
CA ARG A 155 0.08 -4.50 16.61
C ARG A 155 0.62 -4.48 15.17
N THR A 156 0.15 -5.35 14.29
CA THR A 156 0.58 -5.37 12.88
C THR A 156 -0.61 -5.35 11.96
N GLU A 157 -1.70 -6.05 12.28
CA GLU A 157 -2.86 -6.12 11.38
C GLU A 157 -3.97 -5.12 11.67
N GLY A 158 -4.17 -4.75 12.95
CA GLY A 158 -5.22 -3.83 13.37
C GLY A 158 -6.65 -4.40 13.37
N GLY A 159 -6.83 -5.69 13.10
CA GLY A 159 -8.14 -6.35 13.03
C GLY A 159 -8.82 -6.21 11.67
N SER A 160 -10.00 -6.84 11.57
CA SER A 160 -10.75 -6.92 10.32
C SER A 160 -11.08 -5.55 9.72
N ALA A 161 -11.35 -4.57 10.58
CA ALA A 161 -11.65 -3.21 10.19
C ALA A 161 -10.46 -2.50 9.53
N ALA A 162 -9.24 -2.66 10.06
CA ALA A 162 -8.05 -1.95 9.59
C ALA A 162 -7.45 -2.57 8.32
N ASN A 163 -7.55 -3.90 8.14
CA ASN A 163 -6.90 -4.56 7.01
C ASN A 163 -7.86 -4.80 5.83
N GLN A 164 -9.00 -5.43 6.08
CA GLN A 164 -9.98 -5.80 5.04
C GLN A 164 -11.01 -4.68 4.86
N GLY A 165 -11.55 -4.18 5.97
CA GLY A 165 -12.63 -3.20 5.99
C GLY A 165 -12.21 -1.79 5.60
N VAL A 166 -10.91 -1.49 5.61
CA VAL A 166 -10.40 -0.13 5.35
C VAL A 166 -10.77 0.37 3.95
N HIS A 167 -10.85 -0.52 2.95
CA HIS A 167 -11.32 -0.20 1.60
C HIS A 167 -12.76 0.29 1.52
N SER A 168 -13.54 -0.08 2.52
CA SER A 168 -14.96 0.21 2.63
C SER A 168 -15.21 1.44 3.51
N ILE A 169 -14.31 1.69 4.46
CA ILE A 169 -14.32 2.88 5.32
C ILE A 169 -13.80 4.10 4.53
N ASP A 170 -12.81 3.88 3.67
CA ASP A 170 -12.28 4.85 2.70
C ASP A 170 -13.30 5.26 1.64
#